data_AF-A0A1H8KX62-F1
#
_entry.id   AF-A0A1H8KX62-F1
#
_cell.length_a   1.000
_cell.length_b   1.000
_cell.length_c   1.000
_cell.angle_alpha   90.00
_cell.angle_beta   90.00
_cell.angle_gamma   90.00
#
_symmetry.space_group_name_H-M   'P 1'
#
loop_
_entity.id
_entity.type
_entity.pdbx_description
1 polymer ?
#
loop_
_entity_poly.entity_id
_entity_poly.type
_entity_poly.pdbx_seq_one_letter_code
_entity_poly.pdbx_strand_id
1 'polypeptide(L)' 'MIEWGTVQLSGPEQERDVTVPEEPTLEVELERLTDSETGEQRYGPEYEISWSE' A
#
# COMPACT_ATOMS: atom_id res chain seq x y z
N MET A 1 -13.86 3.48 5.85
CA MET A 1 -13.45 2.16 5.32
C MET A 1 -13.89 2.16 3.87
N ILE A 2 -12.98 1.98 2.92
CA ILE A 2 -13.36 1.79 1.51
C ILE A 2 -13.49 0.29 1.34
N GLU A 3 -14.72 -0.20 1.26
CA GLU A 3 -14.98 -1.64 1.20
C GLU A 3 -15.11 -2.12 -0.25
N TRP A 4 -15.61 -1.28 -1.15
CA TRP A 4 -15.69 -1.49 -2.61
C TRP A 4 -16.15 -0.19 -3.30
N GLY A 5 -15.85 0.00 -4.59
CA GLY A 5 -16.35 1.12 -5.39
C GLY A 5 -15.30 1.80 -6.28
N THR A 6 -15.69 2.91 -6.90
CA THR A 6 -14.81 3.73 -7.72
C THR A 6 -14.14 4.79 -6.85
N VAL A 7 -12.80 4.82 -6.87
CA VAL A 7 -11.97 5.82 -6.20
C VAL A 7 -11.49 6.81 -7.24
N GLN A 8 -11.73 8.09 -6.99
CA GLN A 8 -11.16 9.16 -7.81
C GLN A 8 -9.76 9.49 -7.30
N LEU A 9 -8.77 9.26 -8.15
CA LEU A 9 -7.39 9.64 -7.90
C LEU A 9 -7.14 11.02 -8.50
N SER A 10 -6.79 12.00 -7.67
CA SER A 10 -6.42 13.35 -8.11
C SER A 10 -4.91 13.52 -7.97
N GLY A 11 -4.21 13.67 -9.10
CA GLY A 11 -2.79 13.98 -9.16
C GLY A 11 -2.52 15.28 -9.94
N PRO A 12 -1.31 15.87 -9.83
CA PRO A 12 -0.97 17.12 -10.52
C PRO A 12 -1.03 17.01 -12.05
N GLU A 13 -0.94 15.80 -12.59
CA GLU A 13 -0.90 15.56 -14.04
C GLU A 13 -2.23 15.06 -14.59
N GLN A 14 -3.08 14.40 -13.79
CA GLN A 14 -4.39 13.91 -14.24
C GLN A 14 -5.29 13.47 -13.07
N GLU A 15 -6.60 13.62 -13.26
CA GLU A 15 -7.65 12.99 -12.47
C GLU A 15 -8.10 11.70 -13.15
N ARG A 16 -8.15 10.58 -12.41
CA ARG A 16 -8.60 9.29 -12.95
C ARG A 16 -9.51 8.56 -11.97
N ASP A 17 -10.63 8.08 -12.48
CA ASP A 17 -11.50 7.15 -11.75
C ASP A 17 -10.94 5.73 -11.89
N VAL A 18 -10.69 5.07 -10.75
CA VAL A 18 -10.18 3.70 -10.68
C VAL A 18 -11.15 2.85 -9.88
N THR A 19 -11.55 1.71 -10.45
CA THR A 19 -12.40 0.75 -9.74
C THR A 19 -11.53 -0.10 -8.83
N VAL A 20 -11.90 -0.18 -7.54
CA VAL A 20 -11.31 -1.16 -6.62
C VAL A 20 -11.80 -2.53 -7.06
N PRO A 21 -10.90 -3.50 -7.32
CA PRO A 21 -11.31 -4.83 -7.75
C PRO A 21 -12.10 -5.54 -6.66
N GLU A 22 -12.91 -6.51 -7.08
CA GLU A 22 -13.70 -7.33 -6.16
C GLU A 22 -12.82 -8.17 -5.22
N GLU A 23 -11.61 -8.52 -5.66
CA GLU A 23 -10.64 -9.32 -4.92
C GLU A 23 -9.26 -8.62 -4.88
N PRO A 24 -9.06 -7.61 -4.02
CA PRO A 24 -7.75 -6.99 -3.82
C PRO A 24 -6.85 -7.94 -3.01
N THR A 25 -5.56 -7.99 -3.35
CA THR A 25 -4.59 -8.77 -2.58
C THR A 25 -3.84 -7.85 -1.62
N LEU A 26 -3.75 -8.26 -0.34
CA LEU A 26 -2.91 -7.63 0.68
C LEU A 26 -1.80 -8.60 1.06
N GLU A 27 -0.56 -8.17 0.88
CA GLU A 27 0.64 -8.87 1.32
C GLU A 27 1.21 -8.16 2.56
N VAL A 28 1.60 -8.95 3.56
CA VAL A 28 2.16 -8.45 4.82
C VAL A 28 3.49 -9.15 5.07
N GLU A 29 4.57 -8.38 5.11
CA GLU A 29 5.93 -8.89 5.31
C GLU A 29 6.54 -8.30 6.58
N LEU A 30 7.50 -9.00 7.18
CA LEU A 30 8.30 -8.47 8.29
C LEU A 30 9.69 -8.13 7.78
N GLU A 31 9.97 -6.84 7.67
CA GLU A 31 11.30 -6.36 7.32
C GLU A 31 12.12 -6.09 8.59
N ARG A 32 13.42 -6.36 8.50
CA ARG A 32 14.37 -6.00 9.55
C ARG A 32 14.85 -4.57 9.30
N LEU A 33 14.35 -3.66 10.12
CA LEU A 33 14.76 -2.26 10.12
C LEU A 33 16.03 -2.09 10.96
N THR A 34 16.99 -1.35 10.41
CA THR A 34 18.19 -0.91 11.15
C THR A 34 18.16 0.60 11.25
N ASP A 35 18.19 1.10 12.47
CA ASP A 35 18.32 2.52 12.72
C ASP A 35 19.69 3.01 12.23
N SER A 36 19.70 3.98 11.31
CA SER A 36 20.92 4.43 10.64
C SER A 36 21.86 5.23 11.55
N GLU A 37 21.35 5.76 12.67
CA GLU A 37 22.11 6.61 13.58
C GLU A 37 22.70 5.80 14.76
N THR A 38 21.97 4.78 15.22
CA THR A 38 22.28 4.00 16.42
C THR A 38 22.65 2.55 16.13
N GLY A 39 22.25 2.01 14.98
CA GLY A 39 22.42 0.60 14.62
C GLY A 39 21.43 -0.35 15.30
N GLU A 40 20.45 0.15 16.05
CA GLU A 40 19.40 -0.67 16.66
C GLU A 40 18.56 -1.39 15.60
N GLN A 41 18.21 -2.65 15.88
CA GLN A 41 17.45 -3.50 14.96
C GLN A 41 16.06 -3.80 15.53
N ARG A 42 15.04 -3.67 14.67
CA ARG A 42 13.66 -4.04 14.99
C ARG A 42 12.97 -4.66 13.77
N TYR A 43 11.96 -5.48 14.01
CA TYR A 43 11.09 -5.95 12.94
C TYR A 43 9.96 -4.94 12.74
N GLY A 44 9.77 -4.49 11.51
CA GLY A 44 8.65 -3.65 11.09
C GLY A 44 7.73 -4.41 10.15
N PRO A 45 6.40 -4.29 10.26
CA PRO A 45 5.50 -4.80 9.25
C PRO A 45 5.53 -3.88 8.02
N GLU A 46 5.75 -4.48 6.86
CA GLU A 46 5.52 -3.87 5.54
C GLU A 46 4.17 -4.36 5.01
N TYR A 47 3.41 -3.45 4.39
CA TYR A 47 2.11 -3.73 3.81
C TYR A 47 2.14 -3.37 2.33
N GLU A 48 1.88 -4.34 1.47
CA GLU A 48 1.73 -4.13 0.04
C GLU A 48 0.31 -4.48 -0.40
N ILE A 49 -0.32 -3.59 -1.16
CA ILE A 49 -1.64 -3.84 -1.75
C ILE A 49 -1.47 -3.86 -3.26
N SER A 50 -1.86 -4.99 -3.86
CA SER A 50 -1.70 -5.27 -5.28
C SER A 50 -3.05 -5.62 -5.90
N TRP A 51 -3.28 -5.10 -7.11
CA TRP A 51 -4.41 -5.52 -7.92
C TRP A 51 -4.16 -5.37 -9.43
N SER A 52 -4.67 -6.33 -10.20
CA SER A 52 -4.69 -6.32 -11.66
C SER A 52 -6.02 -5.82 -12.20
N GLU A 53 -6.00 -5.19 -13.38
CA GLU A 53 -7.18 -4.71 -14.12
C GLU A 53 -8.13 -5.82 -14.58
#